data_AF-A0A6V7TD41-F1
#
_entry.id   AF-A0A6V7TD41-F1
#
_cell.length_a   1.000
_cell.length_b   1.000
_cell.length_c   1.000
_cell.angle_alpha   90.00
_cell.angle_beta   90.00
_cell.angle_gamma   90.00
#
_symmetry.space_group_name_H-M   'P 1'
#
loop_
_entity.id
_entity.type
_entity.pdbx_description
1 polymer ?
#
loop_
_entity_poly.entity_id
_entity_poly.type
_entity_poly.pdbx_seq_one_letter_code
_entity_poly.pdbx_strand_id
1 'polypeptide(L)'
;MSVPTLSNKPENVDLLVLPHGEEKVKCQISDKGDCNIFTIKLEDHTIGNLIKQSLCQDPKVTFAAYRQPHPLQNAIEITIRPKGYAGVKLLSDNVHSILNQVSTLRETFANRVQKYKEKNAYHGDR
;
A
#
# COMPACT_ATOMS: atom_id res chain seq x y z
N MET A 1 -20.82 -6.40 16.35
CA MET A 1 -20.94 -5.09 17.02
C MET A 1 -20.00 -5.13 18.22
N SER A 2 -19.02 -4.22 18.29
CA SER A 2 -18.14 -4.13 19.46
C SER A 2 -18.98 -3.74 20.69
N VAL A 3 -18.73 -4.44 21.80
CA VAL A 3 -19.38 -4.14 23.08
C VAL A 3 -18.78 -2.82 23.57
N PRO A 4 -19.57 -1.81 23.98
CA PRO A 4 -19.01 -0.56 24.48
C PRO A 4 -18.20 -0.84 25.75
N THR A 5 -16.88 -0.71 25.68
CA THR A 5 -16.02 -0.71 26.86
C THR A 5 -16.10 0.67 27.52
N LEU A 6 -16.01 0.73 28.86
CA LEU A 6 -16.05 1.96 29.67
C LEU A 6 -14.83 2.90 29.45
N SER A 7 -14.03 2.65 28.40
CA SER A 7 -12.73 3.27 28.15
C SER A 7 -12.78 4.10 26.86
N ASN A 8 -12.18 5.29 26.86
CA ASN A 8 -12.03 6.13 25.66
C ASN A 8 -10.92 5.63 24.71
N LYS A 9 -10.58 4.34 24.78
CA LYS A 9 -9.57 3.73 23.93
C LYS A 9 -10.28 3.04 22.76
N PRO A 10 -9.90 3.30 21.50
CA PRO A 10 -10.45 2.56 20.37
C PRO A 10 -10.10 1.08 20.48
N GLU A 11 -10.99 0.22 20.00
CA GLU A 11 -10.77 -1.22 20.04
C GLU A 11 -9.69 -1.62 19.02
N ASN A 12 -8.86 -2.61 19.36
CA ASN A 12 -7.76 -3.02 18.47
C ASN A 12 -8.27 -3.58 17.13
N VAL A 13 -9.49 -4.14 17.11
CA VAL A 13 -10.11 -4.67 15.89
C VAL A 13 -10.43 -3.59 14.88
N ASP A 14 -10.71 -2.36 15.34
CA ASP A 14 -11.03 -1.21 14.50
C ASP A 14 -9.82 -0.76 13.66
N LEU A 15 -8.61 -1.19 14.04
CA LEU A 15 -7.38 -0.91 13.30
C LEU A 15 -7.26 -1.76 12.02
N LEU A 16 -7.91 -2.93 11.98
CA LEU A 16 -7.75 -3.95 10.93
C LEU A 16 -9.02 -4.20 10.14
N VAL A 17 -10.19 -4.06 10.77
CA VAL A 17 -11.48 -4.42 10.19
C VAL A 17 -12.23 -3.18 9.74
N LEU A 18 -12.59 -3.15 8.46
CA LEU A 18 -13.38 -2.06 7.91
C LEU A 18 -14.81 -2.13 8.46
N PRO A 19 -15.37 -1.01 8.98
CA PRO A 19 -16.76 -0.97 9.42
C PRO A 19 -17.73 -1.32 8.30
N HIS A 20 -18.87 -1.90 8.66
CA HIS A 20 -19.91 -2.26 7.69
C HIS A 20 -20.42 -1.04 6.92
N GLY A 21 -20.45 -1.13 5.59
CA GLY A 21 -20.94 -0.07 4.70
C GLY A 21 -19.89 0.97 4.29
N GLU A 22 -18.65 0.86 4.76
CA GLU A 22 -17.57 1.71 4.31
C GLU A 22 -16.76 1.07 3.17
N GLU A 23 -16.28 1.90 2.24
CA GLU A 23 -15.37 1.47 1.18
C GLU A 23 -13.92 1.63 1.62
N LYS A 24 -13.07 0.65 1.24
CA LYS A 24 -11.63 0.65 1.56
C LYS A 24 -10.90 1.79 0.84
N VAL A 25 -11.27 2.06 -0.41
CA VAL A 25 -10.63 3.07 -1.27
C VAL A 25 -11.70 4.00 -1.80
N LYS A 26 -11.54 5.30 -1.58
CA LYS A 26 -12.37 6.35 -2.16
C LYS A 26 -11.54 7.21 -3.09
N CYS A 27 -12.05 7.48 -4.29
CA CYS A 27 -11.41 8.37 -5.26
C CYS A 27 -12.18 9.69 -5.32
N GLN A 28 -11.48 10.79 -5.16
CA GLN A 28 -12.01 12.14 -5.32
C GLN A 28 -11.14 12.89 -6.35
N ILE A 29 -11.80 13.57 -7.28
CA ILE A 29 -11.10 14.47 -8.21
C ILE A 29 -11.01 15.83 -7.52
N SER A 30 -9.82 16.43 -7.51
CA SER A 30 -9.61 17.77 -6.95
C SER A 30 -10.45 18.82 -7.68
N ASP A 31 -10.85 19.89 -6.99
CA ASP A 31 -11.65 20.98 -7.56
C ASP A 31 -11.02 21.63 -8.81
N LYS A 32 -9.68 21.58 -8.92
CA LYS A 32 -8.95 22.07 -10.11
C LYS A 32 -9.01 21.10 -11.31
N GLY A 33 -9.51 19.88 -11.13
CA GLY A 33 -9.65 18.85 -12.16
C GLY A 33 -8.38 18.09 -12.51
N ASP A 34 -7.19 18.59 -12.13
CA ASP A 34 -5.91 18.03 -12.57
C ASP A 34 -5.42 16.83 -11.75
N CYS A 35 -5.91 16.68 -10.51
CA CYS A 35 -5.36 15.74 -9.53
C CYS A 35 -6.43 14.78 -9.03
N ASN A 36 -6.05 13.52 -8.85
CA ASN A 36 -6.87 12.48 -8.22
C ASN A 36 -6.34 12.24 -6.81
N ILE A 37 -7.24 12.25 -5.83
CA ILE A 37 -6.95 12.01 -4.42
C ILE A 37 -7.61 10.68 -4.05
N PHE A 38 -6.78 9.70 -3.71
CA PHE A 38 -7.21 8.39 -3.27
C PHE A 38 -7.10 8.31 -1.75
N THR A 39 -8.23 8.18 -1.07
CA THR A 39 -8.25 7.92 0.38
C THR A 39 -8.34 6.42 0.60
N ILE A 40 -7.32 5.84 1.22
CA ILE A 40 -7.26 4.43 1.56
C ILE A 40 -7.39 4.30 3.07
N LYS A 41 -8.47 3.63 3.51
CA LYS A 41 -8.76 3.41 4.93
C LYS A 41 -8.01 2.20 5.46
N LEU A 42 -7.75 2.20 6.76
CA LEU A 42 -7.08 1.12 7.50
C LEU A 42 -5.75 0.70 6.87
N GLU A 43 -5.00 1.68 6.38
CA GLU A 43 -3.64 1.52 5.86
C GLU A 43 -2.79 2.65 6.40
N ASP A 44 -1.48 2.45 6.38
CA ASP A 44 -0.50 3.36 6.97
C ASP A 44 0.65 3.68 5.99
N HIS A 45 1.72 4.24 6.53
CA HIS A 45 2.92 4.62 5.79
C HIS A 45 3.58 3.46 5.02
N THR A 46 3.32 2.20 5.40
CA THR A 46 3.97 1.03 4.81
C THR A 46 3.59 0.91 3.33
N ILE A 47 2.30 0.88 3.03
CA ILE A 47 1.80 0.86 1.65
C ILE A 47 1.89 2.25 1.01
N GLY A 48 1.62 3.31 1.77
CA GLY A 48 1.67 4.68 1.24
C GLY A 48 3.02 5.06 0.65
N ASN A 49 4.11 4.77 1.37
CA ASN A 49 5.46 5.07 0.91
C ASN A 49 5.85 4.21 -0.31
N LEU A 50 5.50 2.92 -0.29
CA LEU A 50 5.79 1.99 -1.38
C LEU A 50 5.14 2.44 -2.70
N ILE A 51 3.84 2.76 -2.65
CA ILE A 51 3.09 3.24 -3.82
C ILE A 51 3.64 4.58 -4.29
N LYS A 52 3.91 5.53 -3.38
CA LYS A 52 4.48 6.83 -3.73
C LYS A 52 5.81 6.68 -4.47
N GLN A 53 6.70 5.81 -3.98
CA GLN A 53 8.00 5.60 -4.61
C GLN A 53 7.86 5.06 -6.04
N SER A 54 6.99 4.06 -6.23
CA SER A 54 6.74 3.48 -7.55
C SER A 54 6.08 4.49 -8.51
N LEU A 55 5.11 5.28 -8.05
CA LEU A 55 4.46 6.32 -8.85
C LEU A 55 5.42 7.45 -9.24
N CYS A 56 6.36 7.82 -8.37
CA CYS A 56 7.39 8.82 -8.70
C CYS A 56 8.35 8.34 -9.80
N GLN A 57 8.48 7.03 -10.00
CA GLN A 57 9.33 6.45 -11.06
C GLN A 57 8.59 6.35 -12.40
N ASP A 58 7.26 6.44 -12.42
CA ASP A 58 6.46 6.33 -13.64
C ASP A 58 6.47 7.66 -14.43
N PRO A 59 6.95 7.69 -15.69
CA PRO A 59 7.02 8.90 -16.51
C PRO A 59 5.63 9.50 -16.84
N LYS A 60 4.56 8.72 -16.73
CA LYS A 60 3.17 9.15 -16.96
C LYS A 60 2.63 10.02 -15.82
N VAL A 61 3.37 10.12 -14.72
CA VAL A 61 3.00 10.89 -13.54
C VAL A 61 3.83 12.18 -13.47
N THR A 62 3.16 13.31 -13.24
CA THR A 62 3.85 14.59 -13.00
C THR A 62 4.13 14.80 -11.52
N PHE A 63 3.18 14.38 -10.68
CA PHE A 63 3.27 14.55 -9.24
C PHE A 63 2.61 13.36 -8.53
N ALA A 64 3.30 12.83 -7.54
CA ALA A 64 2.79 11.81 -6.63
C ALA A 64 3.25 12.14 -5.21
N ALA A 65 2.30 12.18 -4.28
CA ALA A 65 2.57 12.35 -2.87
C ALA A 65 1.56 11.52 -2.07
N TYR A 66 1.95 11.13 -0.86
CA TYR A 66 1.02 10.57 0.10
C TYR A 66 1.14 11.32 1.43
N ARG A 67 0.05 11.36 2.19
CA ARG A 67 0.02 11.89 3.55
C ARG A 67 -0.92 11.09 4.42
N GLN A 68 -0.64 11.05 5.72
CA GLN A 68 -1.61 10.64 6.73
C GLN A 68 -2.20 11.91 7.33
N PRO A 69 -3.52 12.16 7.22
CA PRO A 69 -4.13 13.40 7.66
C PRO A 69 -4.05 13.58 9.18
N HIS A 70 -4.12 12.47 9.93
CA HIS A 70 -3.98 12.49 11.39
C HIS A 70 -3.38 11.16 11.91
N PRO A 71 -2.40 11.18 12.85
CA PRO A 71 -1.77 9.97 13.38
C PRO A 71 -2.73 8.95 14.02
N LEU A 72 -3.77 9.43 14.70
CA LEU A 72 -4.79 8.57 15.33
C LEU A 72 -5.79 7.96 14.34
N GLN A 73 -5.80 8.41 13.08
CA GLN A 73 -6.66 7.87 12.05
C GLN A 73 -5.83 6.97 11.14
N ASN A 74 -6.22 5.70 11.07
CA ASN A 74 -5.62 4.75 10.13
C ASN A 74 -6.21 5.00 8.74
N ALA A 75 -5.77 6.06 8.09
CA ALA A 75 -6.09 6.35 6.71
C ALA A 75 -4.93 7.10 6.06
N ILE A 76 -4.69 6.82 4.79
CA ILE A 76 -3.72 7.56 3.98
C ILE A 76 -4.42 8.17 2.78
N GLU A 77 -3.92 9.32 2.36
CA GLU A 77 -4.36 10.00 1.15
C GLU A 77 -3.21 10.01 0.15
N ILE A 78 -3.44 9.47 -1.04
CA ILE A 78 -2.48 9.47 -2.14
C ILE A 78 -2.98 10.45 -3.19
N THR A 79 -2.20 11.51 -3.44
CA THR A 79 -2.48 12.50 -4.48
C THR A 79 -1.64 12.20 -5.71
N ILE A 80 -2.31 12.07 -6.85
CA ILE A 80 -1.68 11.74 -8.14
C ILE A 80 -2.10 12.76 -9.19
N ARG A 81 -1.12 13.35 -9.89
CA ARG A 81 -1.33 14.18 -11.07
C ARG A 81 -0.85 13.42 -12.32
N PRO A 82 -1.77 12.77 -13.07
CA PRO A 82 -1.43 12.06 -14.30
C PRO A 82 -1.24 13.02 -15.49
N LYS A 83 -0.40 12.65 -16.47
CA LYS A 83 -0.24 13.36 -17.74
C LYS A 83 -1.22 12.86 -18.79
N GLY A 84 -2.48 13.29 -18.73
CA GLY A 84 -3.50 12.93 -19.73
C GLY A 84 -4.03 11.48 -19.66
N TYR A 85 -3.71 10.75 -18.58
CA TYR A 85 -4.22 9.40 -18.32
C TYR A 85 -5.23 9.39 -17.17
N ALA A 86 -6.12 8.40 -17.15
CA ALA A 86 -7.03 8.19 -16.03
C ALA A 86 -6.26 7.77 -14.77
N GLY A 87 -6.39 8.54 -13.68
CA GLY A 87 -5.64 8.30 -12.44
C GLY A 87 -5.89 6.94 -11.80
N VAL A 88 -7.13 6.42 -11.90
CA VAL A 88 -7.50 5.09 -11.38
C VAL A 88 -6.73 3.98 -12.08
N LYS A 89 -6.66 4.03 -13.42
CA LYS A 89 -5.94 3.04 -14.22
C LYS A 89 -4.45 3.06 -13.92
N LEU A 90 -3.88 4.27 -13.85
CA LEU A 90 -2.47 4.48 -13.52
C LEU A 90 -2.11 3.89 -12.16
N LEU A 91 -2.93 4.13 -11.12
CA LEU A 91 -2.71 3.55 -9.80
C LEU A 91 -2.82 2.03 -9.82
N SER A 92 -3.81 1.47 -10.52
CA SER A 92 -3.95 0.02 -10.69
C SER A 92 -2.73 -0.60 -11.37
N ASP A 93 -2.29 -0.05 -12.50
CA ASP A 93 -1.13 -0.55 -13.24
C ASP A 93 0.15 -0.51 -12.36
N ASN A 94 0.31 0.54 -11.56
CA ASN A 94 1.42 0.68 -10.63
C ASN A 94 1.41 -0.39 -9.54
N VAL A 95 0.25 -0.65 -8.93
CA VAL A 95 0.08 -1.71 -7.91
C VAL A 95 0.37 -3.09 -8.49
N HIS A 96 -0.08 -3.38 -9.72
CA HIS A 96 0.25 -4.64 -10.41
C HIS A 96 1.76 -4.78 -10.65
N SER A 97 2.45 -3.69 -10.99
CA SER A 97 3.91 -3.70 -11.14
C SER A 97 4.62 -4.06 -9.82
N ILE A 98 4.20 -3.43 -8.71
CA ILE A 98 4.73 -3.74 -7.37
C ILE A 98 4.49 -5.21 -7.02
N LEU A 99 3.28 -5.73 -7.28
CA LEU A 99 2.95 -7.14 -7.01
C LEU A 99 3.87 -8.10 -7.77
N ASN A 100 4.19 -7.80 -9.03
CA ASN A 100 5.12 -8.59 -9.84
C ASN A 100 6.55 -8.54 -9.29
N GLN A 101 7.00 -7.36 -8.85
CA GLN A 101 8.32 -7.20 -8.21
C GLN A 101 8.41 -8.03 -6.92
N VAL A 102 7.39 -7.98 -6.07
CA VAL A 102 7.33 -8.76 -4.82
C VAL A 102 7.30 -10.27 -5.11
N SER A 103 6.56 -10.69 -6.14
CA SER A 103 6.52 -12.10 -6.55
C SER A 103 7.90 -12.60 -7.01
N THR A 104 8.59 -11.79 -7.81
CA THR A 104 9.95 -12.09 -8.28
C THR A 104 10.94 -12.14 -7.11
N LEU A 105 10.84 -11.19 -6.17
CA LEU A 105 11.66 -11.16 -4.97
C LEU A 105 11.46 -12.42 -4.12
N ARG A 106 10.20 -12.85 -3.95
CA ARG A 106 9.87 -14.06 -3.19
C ARG A 106 10.49 -15.32 -3.81
N GLU A 107 10.35 -15.48 -5.12
CA GLU A 107 10.90 -16.63 -5.84
C GLU A 107 12.44 -16.66 -5.80
N THR A 108 13.07 -15.53 -6.07
CA THR A 108 14.53 -15.41 -6.02
C THR A 108 15.07 -15.65 -4.61
N PHE A 109 14.37 -15.18 -3.58
CA PHE A 109 14.70 -15.44 -2.19
C PHE A 109 14.59 -16.94 -1.86
N ALA A 110 13.47 -17.58 -2.18
CA ALA A 110 13.25 -19.01 -1.93
C ALA A 110 14.33 -19.88 -2.60
N ASN A 111 14.64 -19.58 -3.87
CA ASN A 111 15.67 -20.29 -4.64
C ASN A 111 17.07 -20.12 -4.01
N ARG A 112 17.40 -18.92 -3.52
CA ARG A 112 18.70 -18.66 -2.87
C ARG A 112 18.81 -19.35 -1.51
N VAL A 113 17.73 -19.35 -0.72
CA VAL A 113 17.68 -20.06 0.56
C VAL A 113 17.86 -21.57 0.36
N GLN A 114 17.21 -22.14 -0.65
CA GLN A 114 17.35 -23.56 -0.99
C GLN A 114 18.81 -23.92 -1.36
N LYS A 115 19.42 -23.16 -2.26
CA LYS A 115 20.83 -23.34 -2.65
C LYS A 115 21.79 -23.21 -1.46
N TYR A 116 21.51 -22.30 -0.53
CA TYR A 116 22.33 -22.13 0.67
C TYR A 116 22.22 -23.34 1.61
N LYS A 117 21.02 -23.88 1.81
CA LYS A 117 20.79 -25.09 2.61
C LYS A 117 21.51 -26.29 2.01
N GLU A 118 21.41 -26.50 0.70
CA GLU A 118 22.10 -27.58 -0.01
C GLU A 118 23.61 -27.51 0.16
N LYS A 119 24.20 -26.33 0.02
CA LYS A 119 25.65 -26.14 0.19
C LYS A 119 26.12 -26.43 1.62
N ASN A 120 25.34 -26.06 2.64
CA ASN A 120 25.72 -26.23 4.04
C ASN A 120 25.35 -27.60 4.63
N ALA A 121 24.42 -28.34 4.02
CA ALA A 121 24.12 -29.71 4.41
C ALA A 121 25.37 -30.62 4.32
N TYR A 122 26.29 -30.33 3.39
CA TYR A 122 27.56 -31.05 3.26
C TYR A 122 28.55 -30.84 4.43
N HIS A 123 28.34 -29.84 5.29
CA HIS A 123 29.25 -29.54 6.41
C HIS A 123 28.70 -29.97 7.78
N GLY A 124 27.51 -30.57 7.85
CA GLY A 124 26.85 -30.95 9.11
C GLY A 124 27.11 -32.38 9.62
N ASP A 125 27.74 -33.24 8.81
CA ASP A 125 28.00 -34.67 9.13
C ASP A 125 29.46 -34.95 9.56
N ARG A 126 30.12 -34.00 10.26
CA ARG A 126 31.45 -34.23 10.88
C ARG A 126 31.47 -33.83 12.35
#